data_AF-A0A7W3MUZ6-F1
#
_entry.id   AF-A0A7W3MUZ6-F1
#
_cell.length_a   1.000
_cell.length_b   1.000
_cell.length_c   1.000
_cell.angle_alpha   90.00
_cell.angle_beta   90.00
_cell.angle_gamma   90.00
#
_symmetry.space_group_name_H-M   'P 1'
#
loop_
_entity.id
_entity.type
_entity.pdbx_description
1 polymer ?
#
loop_
_entity_poly.entity_id
_entity_poly.type
_entity_poly.pdbx_seq_one_letter_code
_entity_poly.pdbx_strand_id
1 'polypeptide(L)'
;MRMPELTDLIWLFEDPPTPMEPDLSWPWGLHTFRLTRGSRSVSFSLDPQAGEAYLMLYESDELLLSLGRLRTLSHLTVEKDALILHFAQDDLAPLTLRTHPVPSVTWPVRPAGSR
;
A
#
# COMPACT_ATOMS: atom_id res chain seq x y z
N MET A 1 -13.87 4.64 -0.41
CA MET A 1 -12.89 4.47 0.68
C MET A 1 -12.42 5.85 1.14
N ARG A 2 -12.19 6.08 2.44
CA ARG A 2 -11.57 7.35 2.91
C ARG A 2 -10.04 7.25 2.77
N MET A 3 -9.36 8.29 2.30
CA MET A 3 -7.92 8.22 2.08
C MET A 3 -7.23 9.56 2.36
N PRO A 4 -5.89 9.56 2.57
CA PRO A 4 -5.07 10.76 2.58
C PRO A 4 -5.17 11.51 1.24
N GLU A 5 -4.78 12.78 1.25
CA GLU A 5 -4.67 13.54 0.02
C GLU A 5 -3.57 12.95 -0.88
N LEU A 6 -3.68 13.13 -2.19
CA LEU A 6 -2.65 12.66 -3.12
C LEU A 6 -1.27 13.22 -2.76
N THR A 7 -1.20 14.48 -2.32
CA THR A 7 0.04 15.11 -1.88
C THR A 7 0.70 14.40 -0.70
N ASP A 8 -0.08 13.85 0.24
CA ASP A 8 0.47 13.09 1.37
C ASP A 8 1.08 11.76 0.89
N LEU A 9 0.41 11.10 -0.07
CA LEU A 9 0.92 9.86 -0.67
C LEU A 9 2.18 10.12 -1.50
N ILE A 10 2.21 11.20 -2.29
CA ILE A 10 3.40 11.62 -3.04
C ILE A 10 4.53 11.95 -2.07
N TRP A 11 4.26 12.63 -0.96
CA TRP A 11 5.27 12.92 0.05
C TRP A 11 5.85 11.63 0.66
N LEU A 12 4.98 10.64 0.95
CA LEU A 12 5.40 9.38 1.55
C LEU A 12 6.24 8.49 0.62
N PHE A 13 5.90 8.47 -0.68
CA PHE A 13 6.58 7.66 -1.71
C PHE A 13 7.65 8.41 -2.50
N GLU A 14 7.77 9.72 -2.30
CA GLU A 14 8.73 10.62 -2.94
C GLU A 14 8.56 10.76 -4.47
N ASP A 15 7.46 10.25 -5.04
CA ASP A 15 7.16 10.31 -6.48
C ASP A 15 5.63 10.22 -6.73
N PRO A 16 5.07 10.89 -7.77
CA PRO A 16 3.72 10.63 -8.26
C PRO A 16 3.45 9.18 -8.63
N PRO A 17 2.20 8.70 -8.47
CA PRO A 17 1.84 7.37 -8.94
C PRO A 17 1.80 7.31 -10.46
N THR A 18 2.18 6.17 -11.02
CA THR A 18 1.95 5.86 -12.43
C THR A 18 0.58 5.21 -12.62
N PRO A 19 -0.29 5.73 -13.52
CA PRO A 19 -1.55 5.07 -13.84
C PRO A 19 -1.31 3.76 -14.59
N MET A 20 -2.12 2.74 -14.34
CA MET A 20 -2.12 1.49 -15.11
C MET A 20 -2.77 1.70 -16.49
N GLU A 21 -3.90 2.41 -16.52
CA GLU A 21 -4.56 2.87 -17.74
C GLU A 21 -4.18 4.33 -18.03
N PRO A 22 -3.49 4.65 -19.15
CA PRO A 22 -3.01 6.01 -19.44
C PRO A 22 -4.10 7.09 -19.50
N ASP A 23 -5.33 6.70 -19.82
CA ASP A 23 -6.47 7.62 -19.97
C ASP A 23 -7.16 7.93 -18.64
N LEU A 24 -6.80 7.22 -17.57
CA LEU A 24 -7.36 7.43 -16.24
C LEU A 24 -6.40 8.25 -15.37
N SER A 25 -6.91 9.35 -14.84
CA SER A 25 -6.22 10.18 -13.88
C SER A 25 -6.58 9.79 -12.45
N TRP A 26 -5.77 10.17 -11.48
CA TRP A 26 -6.10 9.99 -10.08
C TRP A 26 -7.43 10.71 -9.73
N PRO A 27 -8.36 10.10 -8.99
CA PRO A 27 -8.27 8.82 -8.28
C PRO A 27 -8.98 7.65 -9.00
N TRP A 28 -9.11 7.67 -10.32
CA TRP A 28 -9.84 6.65 -11.09
C TRP A 28 -8.90 5.56 -11.61
N GLY A 29 -9.26 4.29 -11.41
CA GLY A 29 -8.43 3.17 -11.87
C GLY A 29 -7.19 2.92 -11.02
N LEU A 30 -6.38 1.94 -11.43
CA LEU A 30 -5.27 1.47 -10.63
C LEU A 30 -4.04 2.37 -10.80
N HIS A 31 -3.55 2.91 -9.70
CA HIS A 31 -2.40 3.81 -9.66
C HIS A 31 -1.29 3.21 -8.81
N THR A 32 -0.07 3.16 -9.34
CA THR A 32 1.08 2.52 -8.70
C THR A 32 2.10 3.52 -8.21
N PHE A 33 2.31 3.54 -6.90
CA PHE A 33 3.40 4.23 -6.24
C PHE A 33 4.61 3.29 -6.13
N ARG A 34 5.81 3.82 -6.33
CA ARG A 34 7.05 3.07 -6.24
C ARG A 34 8.04 3.83 -5.36
N LEU A 35 8.80 3.09 -4.57
CA LEU A 35 9.89 3.65 -3.79
C LEU A 35 11.01 2.63 -3.66
N THR A 36 12.24 3.08 -3.82
CA THR A 36 13.45 2.26 -3.64
C THR A 36 14.37 2.94 -2.64
N ARG A 37 14.85 2.20 -1.65
CA ARG A 37 15.91 2.64 -0.72
C ARG A 37 16.95 1.56 -0.54
N GLY A 38 18.19 1.89 -0.90
CA GLY A 38 19.26 0.90 -0.96
C GLY A 38 18.87 -0.23 -1.92
N SER A 39 18.92 -1.46 -1.44
CA SER A 39 18.57 -2.66 -2.21
C SER A 39 17.09 -3.04 -2.11
N ARG A 40 16.28 -2.38 -1.28
CA ARG A 40 14.87 -2.71 -1.07
C ARG A 40 13.97 -1.78 -1.88
N SER A 41 13.02 -2.34 -2.61
CA SER A 41 11.99 -1.57 -3.32
C SER A 41 10.58 -2.05 -2.99
N VAL A 42 9.62 -1.14 -3.05
CA VAL A 42 8.20 -1.42 -2.86
C VAL A 42 7.39 -0.87 -4.03
N SER A 43 6.41 -1.65 -4.48
CA SER A 43 5.38 -1.24 -5.42
C SER A 43 4.03 -1.35 -4.72
N PHE A 44 3.36 -0.22 -4.54
CA PHE A 44 2.02 -0.15 -3.95
C PHE A 44 1.04 0.35 -4.99
N SER A 45 0.11 -0.51 -5.41
CA SER A 45 -0.93 -0.16 -6.37
C SER A 45 -2.26 -0.01 -5.66
N LEU A 46 -3.02 1.03 -5.98
CA LEU A 46 -4.29 1.37 -5.33
C LEU A 46 -5.32 1.79 -6.39
N ASP A 47 -6.52 1.24 -6.28
CA ASP A 47 -7.73 1.78 -6.91
C ASP A 47 -8.62 2.35 -5.79
N PRO A 48 -8.63 3.69 -5.62
CA PRO A 48 -9.43 4.33 -4.58
C PRO A 48 -10.93 4.13 -4.71
N GLN A 49 -11.44 3.99 -5.95
CA GLN A 49 -12.86 3.82 -6.22
C GLN A 49 -13.30 2.39 -5.89
N ALA A 50 -12.48 1.40 -6.25
CA ALA A 50 -12.75 0.01 -5.92
C ALA A 50 -12.44 -0.33 -4.45
N GLY A 51 -11.61 0.47 -3.76
CA GLY A 51 -11.14 0.17 -2.41
C GLY A 51 -10.22 -1.05 -2.39
N GLU A 52 -9.35 -1.15 -3.38
CA GLU A 52 -8.48 -2.30 -3.62
C GLU A 52 -7.04 -1.89 -3.74
N ALA A 53 -6.16 -2.71 -3.18
CA ALA A 53 -4.73 -2.49 -3.29
C ALA A 53 -3.96 -3.78 -3.59
N TYR A 54 -2.74 -3.60 -4.08
CA TYR A 54 -1.75 -4.63 -4.30
C TYR A 54 -0.43 -4.13 -3.74
N LEU A 55 0.36 -5.03 -3.17
CA LEU A 55 1.64 -4.68 -2.61
C LEU A 55 2.69 -5.71 -2.97
N MET A 56 3.80 -5.26 -3.55
CA MET A 56 4.97 -6.07 -3.81
C MET A 56 6.19 -5.43 -3.15
N LEU A 57 7.02 -6.26 -2.49
CA LEU A 57 8.29 -5.86 -1.88
C LEU A 57 9.41 -6.69 -2.50
N TYR A 58 10.51 -6.04 -2.88
CA TYR A 58 11.65 -6.67 -3.53
C TYR A 58 12.95 -6.34 -2.82
N GLU A 59 13.93 -7.24 -2.89
CA GLU A 59 15.30 -7.05 -2.45
C GLU A 59 16.23 -7.39 -3.61
N SER A 60 17.01 -6.42 -4.09
CA SER A 60 17.90 -6.57 -5.25
C SER A 60 17.18 -7.20 -6.45
N ASP A 61 15.99 -6.69 -6.77
CA ASP A 61 15.07 -7.16 -7.82
C ASP A 61 14.44 -8.55 -7.60
N GLU A 62 14.76 -9.24 -6.50
CA GLU A 62 14.10 -10.48 -6.10
C GLU A 62 12.83 -10.19 -5.31
N LEU A 63 11.70 -10.78 -5.72
CA LEU A 63 10.42 -10.63 -5.03
C LEU A 63 10.45 -11.31 -3.65
N LEU A 64 10.37 -10.50 -2.58
CA LEU A 64 10.30 -11.00 -1.20
C LEU A 64 8.88 -11.26 -0.72
N LEU A 65 7.96 -10.37 -1.08
CA LEU A 65 6.57 -10.43 -0.65
C LEU A 65 5.70 -9.97 -1.80
N SER A 66 4.67 -10.77 -2.09
CA SER A 66 3.54 -10.33 -2.92
C SER A 66 2.27 -10.54 -2.12
N LEU A 67 1.67 -9.42 -1.74
CA LEU A 67 0.29 -9.40 -1.30
C LEU A 67 -0.54 -9.09 -2.54
N GLY A 68 -1.30 -10.11 -2.95
CA GLY A 68 -2.24 -10.01 -4.05
C GLY A 68 -3.36 -9.00 -3.73
N ARG A 69 -4.54 -9.24 -4.28
CA ARG A 69 -5.65 -8.28 -4.20
C ARG A 69 -6.14 -8.12 -2.76
N LEU A 70 -5.68 -7.06 -2.08
CA LEU A 70 -6.15 -6.61 -0.78
C LEU A 70 -7.50 -5.93 -1.00
N ARG A 71 -8.57 -6.49 -0.43
CA ARG A 71 -9.94 -6.04 -0.70
C ARG A 71 -10.72 -5.62 0.52
N THR A 72 -11.71 -4.80 0.18
CA THR A 72 -12.59 -4.04 1.06
C THR A 72 -11.80 -3.17 2.04
N LEU A 73 -10.88 -2.35 1.51
CA LEU A 73 -10.24 -1.30 2.32
C LEU A 73 -11.28 -0.25 2.71
N SER A 74 -11.41 0.01 4.00
CA SER A 74 -12.32 1.04 4.54
C SER A 74 -11.68 2.40 4.45
N HIS A 75 -10.43 2.50 4.87
CA HIS A 75 -9.66 3.72 4.81
C HIS A 75 -8.15 3.51 4.83
N LEU A 76 -7.43 4.54 4.41
CA LEU A 76 -5.98 4.64 4.51
C LEU A 76 -5.61 5.77 5.46
N THR A 77 -4.52 5.62 6.21
CA THR A 77 -3.93 6.70 7.01
C THR A 77 -2.44 6.80 6.75
N VAL A 78 -1.91 8.02 6.75
CA VAL A 78 -0.46 8.28 6.76
C VAL A 78 -0.05 8.66 8.17
N GLU A 79 0.92 7.95 8.71
CA GLU A 79 1.49 8.20 10.04
C GLU A 79 3.02 8.25 9.96
N LYS A 80 3.59 9.46 10.05
CA LYS A 80 5.03 9.68 9.82
C LYS A 80 5.42 9.04 8.47
N ASP A 81 6.33 8.08 8.49
CA ASP A 81 6.85 7.40 7.30
C ASP A 81 6.12 6.07 7.02
N ALA A 82 4.82 6.00 7.32
CA ALA A 82 4.04 4.78 7.12
C ALA A 82 2.67 5.07 6.49
N LEU A 83 2.28 4.19 5.56
CA LEU A 83 0.91 4.03 5.08
C LEU A 83 0.26 2.88 5.84
N ILE A 84 -0.89 3.13 6.44
CA ILE A 84 -1.66 2.13 7.17
C ILE A 84 -2.94 1.85 6.38
N LEU A 85 -3.13 0.58 6.05
CA LEU A 85 -4.28 0.05 5.33
C LEU A 85 -5.26 -0.55 6.34
N HIS A 86 -6.43 0.06 6.45
CA HIS A 86 -7.51 -0.44 7.30
C HIS A 86 -8.53 -1.17 6.43
N PHE A 87 -8.86 -2.39 6.83
CA PHE A 87 -9.87 -3.20 6.16
C PHE A 87 -11.26 -2.84 6.72
N ALA A 88 -12.30 -3.11 5.95
CA ALA A 88 -13.70 -2.91 6.36
C ALA A 88 -14.22 -4.06 7.23
N GLN A 89 -13.50 -5.18 7.27
CA GLN A 89 -13.78 -6.30 8.15
C GLN A 89 -13.09 -6.04 9.49
N ASP A 90 -13.88 -5.92 10.57
CA ASP A 90 -13.38 -5.53 11.91
C ASP A 90 -12.41 -6.56 12.54
N ASP A 91 -12.34 -7.77 12.00
CA ASP A 91 -11.44 -8.83 12.49
C ASP A 91 -10.04 -8.77 11.86
N LEU A 92 -9.87 -8.05 10.75
CA LEU A 92 -8.58 -7.88 10.09
C LEU A 92 -7.81 -6.72 10.71
N ALA A 93 -6.67 -7.06 11.31
CA ALA A 93 -5.72 -6.06 11.78
C ALA A 93 -5.20 -5.23 10.59
N PRO A 94 -4.92 -3.93 10.80
CA PRO A 94 -4.41 -3.07 9.74
C PRO A 94 -3.03 -3.52 9.28
N LEU A 95 -2.78 -3.35 7.98
CA LEU A 95 -1.47 -3.58 7.40
C LEU A 95 -0.70 -2.27 7.39
N THR A 96 0.56 -2.30 7.83
CA THR A 96 1.45 -1.13 7.82
C THR A 96 2.53 -1.31 6.76
N LEU A 97 2.59 -0.41 5.80
CA LEU A 97 3.72 -0.24 4.88
C LEU A 97 4.56 0.95 5.35
N ARG A 98 5.78 0.70 5.82
CA ARG A 98 6.74 1.75 6.15
C ARG A 98 7.63 2.04 4.95
N THR A 99 7.92 3.32 4.71
CA THR A 99 8.79 3.76 3.61
C THR A 99 10.20 4.12 4.09
N HIS A 100 10.41 4.38 5.38
CA HIS A 100 11.72 4.69 5.99
C HIS A 100 12.04 3.79 7.20
N PRO A 101 13.34 3.57 7.50
CA PRO A 101 14.51 3.92 6.66
C PRO A 101 14.67 2.96 5.46
N VAL A 102 14.02 1.80 5.51
CA VAL A 102 14.00 0.77 4.46
C VAL A 102 12.55 0.31 4.30
N PRO A 103 12.01 0.21 3.06
CA PRO A 103 10.65 -0.25 2.85
C PRO A 103 10.36 -1.58 3.53
N SER A 104 9.30 -1.64 4.32
CA SER A 104 8.92 -2.85 5.04
C SER A 104 7.41 -2.96 5.23
N VAL A 105 6.92 -4.19 5.32
CA VAL A 105 5.51 -4.47 5.57
C VAL A 105 5.37 -5.21 6.88
N THR A 106 4.48 -4.72 7.72
CA THR A 106 4.09 -5.38 8.97
C THR A 106 2.59 -5.60 8.95
N TRP A 107 2.17 -6.82 9.26
CA TRP A 107 0.76 -7.16 9.35
C TRP A 107 0.55 -8.06 10.58
N PRO A 108 -0.22 -7.64 11.59
CA PRO A 108 -0.47 -8.46 12.76
C PRO A 108 -1.29 -9.69 12.35
N VAL A 109 -0.66 -10.86 12.35
CA VAL A 109 -1.35 -12.11 12.07
C VAL A 109 -1.98 -12.58 13.38
N ARG A 110 -3.31 -12.78 13.40
CA ARG A 110 -3.92 -13.50 14.53
C ARG A 110 -3.44 -14.95 14.51
N PRO A 111 -3.11 -15.56 15.67
CA PRO A 111 -2.78 -16.97 15.72
C PRO A 111 -3.95 -17.80 15.17
N ALA A 112 -3.68 -18.65 14.18
CA ALA A 112 -4.66 -19.60 13.69
C ALA A 112 -5.01 -20.57 14.85
N GLY A 113 -6.23 -20.47 15.40
CA GLY A 113 -6.72 -21.40 16.42
C GLY A 113 -7.38 -20.80 17.66
N SER A 114 -7.59 -19.49 17.75
CA SER A 114 -8.39 -18.91 18.85
C SER A 114 -9.87 -18.87 18.46
N ARG A 115 -10.55 -20.02 18.63
CA ARG A 115 -12.01 -20.11 18.78
C ARG A 115 -12.33 -20.69 20.15
#